data_AF-A0A3N7DQD6-F1
#
_entry.id   AF-A0A3N7DQD6-F1
#
_cell.length_a   1.000
_cell.length_b   1.000
_cell.length_c   1.000
_cell.angle_alpha   90.00
_cell.angle_beta   90.00
_cell.angle_gamma   90.00
#
_symmetry.space_group_name_H-M   'P 1'
#
loop_
_entity.id
_entity.type
_entity.pdbx_description
1 polymer ?
#
loop_
_entity_poly.entity_id
_entity_poly.type
_entity_poly.pdbx_seq_one_letter_code
_entity_poly.pdbx_strand_id
1 'polypeptide(L)'
;MGRQLSIYKYSGALRAVVHPDQTSGEACEIMGQDVFQMAISVPTPIFFEYGDYVKVNGRKFRLNTPPNPITKNAERDYEYKLTFESDVQQIGKVAFLFLDTLGRFTESQFSITGTAEIFLTLLVDNLKRIYPNYGYVVGSVVDGDTKTITLDSTNCLDALNIIAEQFETEWHVVGNRVNLYKRTLGSGIVLKYGKEEGLYQLSQAPQTNANPITRVYGYGSDRNIGSNYRNGARRLRMADSLYLEKNSGLDQGTGKYDIIEVTKIFEDVYPRRNGTVTSVASPLVFSDSGMDFNVNICRIPNVDAKIEFTSGQLSGNAFTLASYNNAAKTFTINKNTSDQTLDIPSELLKPAVGDTYVITGILMPNVYIINAEAELRQKVQAYLDSFSGEVPTQLSVVCNPRYFARTGFTVSLGTMVSVQDTRLNINRQIRVIGYTRNWQYPTLYTLSLADSVKDKSLIKLINT
;
A
#
# COMPACT_ATOMS: atom_id res chain seq x y z
N MET A 1 -38.91 18.84 15.40
CA MET A 1 -37.93 19.29 14.39
C MET A 1 -36.59 18.65 14.69
N GLY A 2 -35.93 18.07 13.69
CA GLY A 2 -34.59 17.48 13.87
C GLY A 2 -33.51 18.53 14.11
N ARG A 3 -32.34 18.06 14.51
CA ARG A 3 -31.13 18.86 14.77
C ARG A 3 -30.74 19.67 13.53
N GLN A 4 -30.49 20.97 13.72
CA GLN A 4 -30.05 21.88 12.65
C GLN A 4 -28.56 21.77 12.37
N LEU A 5 -28.16 22.01 11.13
CA LEU A 5 -26.76 22.10 10.71
C LEU A 5 -26.53 23.35 9.86
N SER A 6 -25.48 24.10 10.20
CA SER A 6 -25.04 25.25 9.41
C SER A 6 -24.03 24.82 8.35
N ILE A 7 -24.28 25.24 7.11
CA ILE A 7 -23.37 25.09 5.97
C ILE A 7 -22.73 26.44 5.73
N TYR A 8 -21.42 26.46 5.53
CA TYR A 8 -20.63 27.68 5.33
C TYR A 8 -20.01 27.68 3.95
N LYS A 9 -19.83 28.86 3.38
CA LYS A 9 -19.02 29.09 2.19
C LYS A 9 -17.55 28.82 2.46
N TYR A 10 -16.76 28.60 1.42
CA TYR A 10 -15.30 28.52 1.56
C TYR A 10 -14.69 29.73 2.29
N SER A 11 -15.25 30.93 2.06
CA SER A 11 -14.85 32.18 2.73
C SER A 11 -15.19 32.24 4.23
N GLY A 12 -15.98 31.29 4.75
CA GLY A 12 -16.46 31.26 6.13
C GLY A 12 -17.81 31.94 6.36
N ALA A 13 -18.37 32.63 5.37
CA ALA A 13 -19.73 33.17 5.45
C ALA A 13 -20.77 32.05 5.53
N LEU A 14 -21.91 32.29 6.17
CA LEU A 14 -23.01 31.32 6.22
C LEU A 14 -23.60 31.13 4.80
N ARG A 15 -23.74 29.89 4.34
CA ARG A 15 -24.44 29.51 3.10
C ARG A 15 -25.92 29.22 3.37
N ALA A 16 -26.20 28.36 4.36
CA ALA A 16 -27.56 27.98 4.73
C ALA A 16 -27.59 27.34 6.13
N VAL A 17 -28.77 27.33 6.75
CA VAL A 17 -29.09 26.47 7.90
C VAL A 17 -30.13 25.48 7.44
N VAL A 18 -29.84 24.19 7.60
CA VAL A 18 -30.68 23.10 7.10
C VAL A 18 -31.03 22.13 8.23
N HIS A 19 -32.02 21.28 7.98
CA HIS A 19 -32.37 20.15 8.84
C HIS A 19 -32.07 18.86 8.08
N PRO A 20 -30.86 18.29 8.22
CA PRO A 20 -30.54 16.99 7.64
C PRO A 20 -31.54 15.93 8.08
N ASP A 21 -31.86 14.99 7.22
CA ASP A 21 -32.78 13.91 7.53
C ASP A 21 -32.15 12.88 8.50
N GLN A 22 -32.84 11.75 8.71
CA GLN A 22 -32.35 10.67 9.56
C GLN A 22 -31.29 9.78 8.90
N THR A 23 -31.05 9.90 7.59
CA THR A 23 -30.01 9.12 6.89
C THR A 23 -28.65 9.82 6.91
N SER A 24 -28.65 11.11 7.25
CA SER A 24 -27.46 11.94 7.34
C SER A 24 -26.55 11.53 8.51
N GLY A 25 -25.23 11.51 8.28
CA GLY A 25 -24.26 11.06 9.26
C GLY A 25 -22.82 11.03 8.78
N GLU A 26 -21.91 10.71 9.70
CA GLU A 26 -20.50 10.46 9.37
C GLU A 26 -20.34 9.00 8.90
N ALA A 27 -19.43 8.79 7.94
CA ALA A 27 -18.93 7.48 7.53
C ALA A 27 -17.40 7.54 7.46
N CYS A 28 -16.73 6.77 8.32
CA CYS A 28 -15.29 6.80 8.51
C CYS A 28 -14.71 5.39 8.47
N GLU A 29 -13.58 5.20 7.79
CA GLU A 29 -12.85 3.94 7.64
C GLU A 29 -11.34 4.18 7.66
N ILE A 30 -10.58 3.22 8.18
CA ILE A 30 -9.11 3.27 8.12
C ILE A 30 -8.66 3.23 6.65
N MET A 31 -7.88 4.23 6.23
CA MET A 31 -7.40 4.41 4.85
C MET A 31 -8.52 4.35 3.78
N GLY A 32 -9.75 4.65 4.19
CA GLY A 32 -10.94 4.55 3.36
C GLY A 32 -11.77 5.83 3.38
N GLN A 33 -13.09 5.66 3.46
CA GLN A 33 -13.99 6.81 3.54
C GLN A 33 -13.73 7.66 4.78
N ASP A 34 -13.85 8.97 4.63
CA ASP A 34 -13.88 9.90 5.76
C ASP A 34 -14.74 11.11 5.40
N VAL A 35 -16.05 10.90 5.49
CA VAL A 35 -17.06 11.80 4.93
C VAL A 35 -18.21 12.06 5.89
N PHE A 36 -18.90 13.16 5.67
CA PHE A 36 -20.22 13.44 6.18
C PHE A 36 -21.22 13.41 5.02
N GLN A 37 -22.10 12.41 5.03
CA GLN A 37 -23.18 12.27 4.07
C GLN A 37 -24.40 13.03 4.60
N MET A 38 -24.97 13.89 3.76
CA MET A 38 -26.09 14.73 4.12
C MET A 38 -27.20 14.62 3.09
N ALA A 39 -28.39 14.24 3.54
CA ALA A 39 -29.61 14.31 2.77
C ALA A 39 -30.53 15.38 3.37
N ILE A 40 -31.00 16.31 2.52
CA ILE A 40 -31.87 17.42 2.89
C ILE A 40 -32.97 17.61 1.85
N SER A 41 -34.14 18.06 2.30
CA SER A 41 -35.20 18.65 1.46
C SER A 41 -35.46 20.08 1.96
N VAL A 42 -35.50 21.04 1.04
CA VAL A 42 -35.67 22.47 1.34
C VAL A 42 -36.70 23.12 0.41
N PRO A 43 -37.40 24.16 0.86
CA PRO A 43 -38.44 24.82 0.06
C PRO A 43 -37.93 25.76 -1.02
N THR A 44 -36.67 26.17 -0.93
CA THR A 44 -36.00 27.03 -1.91
C THR A 44 -34.64 26.45 -2.24
N PRO A 45 -34.21 26.48 -3.52
CA PRO A 45 -32.96 25.89 -3.93
C PRO A 45 -31.77 26.60 -3.27
N ILE A 46 -30.81 25.80 -2.79
CA ILE A 46 -29.52 26.24 -2.29
C ILE A 46 -28.48 25.92 -3.37
N PHE A 47 -27.69 26.93 -3.74
CA PHE A 47 -26.61 26.79 -4.71
C PHE A 47 -25.28 26.57 -3.98
N PHE A 48 -24.87 25.30 -3.93
CA PHE A 48 -23.61 24.87 -3.33
C PHE A 48 -22.43 25.06 -4.28
N GLU A 49 -21.30 25.49 -3.73
CA GLU A 49 -20.06 25.71 -4.48
C GLU A 49 -18.93 24.80 -3.98
N TYR A 50 -17.87 24.69 -4.77
CA TYR A 50 -16.64 24.06 -4.34
C TYR A 50 -16.12 24.71 -3.04
N GLY A 51 -15.75 23.88 -2.07
CA GLY A 51 -15.17 24.33 -0.80
C GLY A 51 -16.18 24.77 0.26
N ASP A 52 -17.48 24.76 -0.05
CA ASP A 52 -18.53 24.85 0.98
C ASP A 52 -18.36 23.73 2.01
N TYR A 53 -18.61 24.02 3.28
CA TYR A 53 -18.23 23.12 4.36
C TYR A 53 -19.22 23.08 5.52
N VAL A 54 -19.18 22.00 6.27
CA VAL A 54 -19.88 21.81 7.54
C VAL A 54 -18.89 21.53 8.67
N LYS A 55 -19.29 21.84 9.91
CA LYS A 55 -18.55 21.47 11.12
C LYS A 55 -19.37 20.46 11.91
N VAL A 56 -18.87 19.23 12.00
CA VAL A 56 -19.54 18.10 12.65
C VAL A 56 -18.59 17.51 13.67
N ASN A 57 -19.03 17.42 14.93
CA ASN A 57 -18.28 16.80 16.03
C ASN A 57 -16.82 17.31 16.18
N GLY A 58 -16.62 18.62 15.99
CA GLY A 58 -15.29 19.27 16.08
C GLY A 58 -14.43 19.13 14.83
N ARG A 59 -14.93 18.48 13.78
CA ARG A 59 -14.24 18.24 12.50
C ARG A 59 -14.86 19.08 11.38
N LYS A 60 -14.05 19.45 10.39
CA LYS A 60 -14.48 20.16 9.18
C LYS A 60 -14.56 19.19 8.00
N PHE A 61 -15.67 19.22 7.28
CA PHE A 61 -15.88 18.46 6.04
C PHE A 61 -16.30 19.40 4.92
N ARG A 62 -15.78 19.22 3.70
CA ARG A 62 -15.95 20.15 2.57
C ARG A 62 -16.48 19.45 1.32
N LEU A 63 -17.23 20.18 0.50
CA LEU A 63 -17.59 19.76 -0.85
C LEU A 63 -16.39 19.96 -1.78
N ASN A 64 -15.87 18.87 -2.34
CA ASN A 64 -14.74 18.91 -3.28
C ASN A 64 -15.15 18.60 -4.73
N THR A 65 -16.39 18.17 -4.98
CA THR A 65 -16.82 17.67 -6.30
C THR A 65 -18.11 18.36 -6.76
N PRO A 66 -18.04 19.57 -7.36
CA PRO A 66 -19.17 20.20 -8.03
C PRO A 66 -19.36 19.64 -9.47
N PRO A 67 -20.56 19.76 -10.07
CA PRO A 67 -21.81 20.24 -9.46
C PRO A 67 -22.45 19.20 -8.56
N ASN A 68 -23.11 19.64 -7.49
CA ASN A 68 -23.87 18.74 -6.62
C ASN A 68 -25.27 18.50 -7.23
N PRO A 69 -25.71 17.24 -7.40
CA PRO A 69 -27.02 16.93 -7.96
C PRO A 69 -28.16 17.52 -7.12
N ILE A 70 -29.18 18.06 -7.80
CA ILE A 70 -30.41 18.60 -7.20
C ILE A 70 -31.60 17.90 -7.86
N THR A 71 -32.53 17.41 -7.06
CA THR A 71 -33.81 16.88 -7.54
C THR A 71 -34.94 17.81 -7.15
N LYS A 72 -35.68 18.36 -8.12
CA LYS A 72 -36.89 19.15 -7.87
C LYS A 72 -38.10 18.23 -7.95
N ASN A 73 -38.71 17.93 -6.81
CA ASN A 73 -39.90 17.08 -6.72
C ASN A 73 -41.21 17.88 -6.82
N ALA A 74 -41.19 19.13 -6.36
CA ALA A 74 -42.32 20.06 -6.42
C ALA A 74 -41.85 21.52 -6.43
N GLU A 75 -42.78 22.47 -6.51
CA GLU A 75 -42.45 23.91 -6.57
C GLU A 75 -41.66 24.41 -5.35
N ARG A 76 -41.91 23.79 -4.18
CA ARG A 76 -41.24 24.06 -2.90
C ARG A 76 -40.62 22.80 -2.30
N ASP A 77 -40.08 21.92 -3.14
CA ASP A 77 -39.39 20.72 -2.67
C ASP A 77 -38.17 20.42 -3.54
N TYR A 78 -37.01 20.71 -2.97
CA TYR A 78 -35.69 20.51 -3.58
C TYR A 78 -34.87 19.58 -2.69
N GLU A 79 -34.56 18.40 -3.21
CA GLU A 79 -33.78 17.38 -2.52
C GLU A 79 -32.32 17.40 -2.95
N TYR A 80 -31.44 17.17 -1.96
CA TYR A 80 -30.00 17.08 -2.14
C TYR A 80 -29.46 15.85 -1.41
N LYS A 81 -28.49 15.17 -2.04
CA LYS A 81 -27.63 14.17 -1.42
C LYS A 81 -26.19 14.62 -1.59
N LEU A 82 -25.61 15.13 -0.51
CA LEU A 82 -24.32 15.81 -0.48
C LEU A 82 -23.31 14.97 0.27
N THR A 83 -22.10 14.86 -0.27
CA THR A 83 -20.98 14.18 0.39
C THR A 83 -19.90 15.22 0.69
N PHE A 84 -19.77 15.58 1.97
CA PHE A 84 -18.70 16.46 2.44
C PHE A 84 -17.53 15.59 2.87
N GLU A 85 -16.35 15.83 2.33
CA GLU A 85 -15.16 15.04 2.60
C GLU A 85 -14.27 15.71 3.63
N SER A 86 -13.56 14.93 4.45
CA SER A 86 -12.64 15.48 5.43
C SER A 86 -11.43 16.17 4.77
N ASP A 87 -10.68 16.92 5.58
CA ASP A 87 -9.46 17.58 5.11
C ASP A 87 -8.36 16.57 4.67
N VAL A 88 -8.51 15.26 4.94
CA VAL A 88 -7.62 14.20 4.42
C VAL A 88 -7.59 14.19 2.89
N GLN A 89 -8.72 14.48 2.23
CA GLN A 89 -8.79 14.53 0.77
C GLN A 89 -7.95 15.64 0.16
N GLN A 90 -7.48 16.62 0.95
CA GLN A 90 -6.54 17.63 0.43
C GLN A 90 -5.17 17.01 0.09
N ILE A 91 -4.78 15.93 0.76
CA ILE A 91 -3.52 15.22 0.48
C ILE A 91 -3.56 14.64 -0.95
N GLY A 92 -4.71 14.11 -1.38
CA GLY A 92 -4.89 13.57 -2.73
C GLY A 92 -4.83 14.59 -3.86
N LYS A 93 -4.86 15.90 -3.55
CA LYS A 93 -4.77 16.98 -4.55
C LYS A 93 -3.33 17.40 -4.84
N VAL A 94 -2.36 16.89 -4.09
CA VAL A 94 -0.95 17.28 -4.21
C VAL A 94 -0.20 16.20 -4.97
N ALA A 95 0.41 16.54 -6.11
CA ALA A 95 1.31 15.64 -6.83
C ALA A 95 2.50 15.24 -5.93
N PHE A 96 2.84 13.95 -5.92
CA PHE A 96 3.98 13.43 -5.18
C PHE A 96 5.22 13.44 -6.09
N LEU A 97 6.10 14.40 -5.86
CA LEU A 97 7.26 14.66 -6.72
C LEU A 97 8.56 14.43 -5.95
N PHE A 98 9.62 14.09 -6.68
CA PHE A 98 10.98 14.06 -6.16
C PHE A 98 11.79 15.26 -6.64
N LEU A 99 12.94 15.48 -6.01
CA LEU A 99 13.84 16.59 -6.30
C LEU A 99 14.61 16.33 -7.59
N ASP A 100 14.65 17.32 -8.48
CA ASP A 100 15.57 17.36 -9.62
C ASP A 100 17.00 17.65 -9.16
N THR A 101 17.92 17.69 -10.12
CA THR A 101 19.34 18.00 -9.91
C THR A 101 19.58 19.40 -9.33
N LEU A 102 18.59 20.28 -9.35
CA LEU A 102 18.63 21.64 -8.79
C LEU A 102 17.89 21.74 -7.44
N GLY A 103 17.44 20.61 -6.88
CA GLY A 103 16.73 20.57 -5.60
C GLY A 103 15.30 21.09 -5.68
N ARG A 104 14.63 20.97 -6.83
CA ARG A 104 13.23 21.39 -7.03
C ARG A 104 12.34 20.17 -7.25
N PHE A 105 11.14 20.20 -6.68
CA PHE A 105 10.15 19.13 -6.84
C PHE A 105 9.54 19.13 -8.25
N THR A 106 10.14 18.38 -9.18
CA THR A 106 9.67 18.28 -10.57
C THR A 106 9.62 16.86 -11.11
N GLU A 107 10.31 15.91 -10.49
CA GLU A 107 10.37 14.53 -10.97
C GLU A 107 9.10 13.77 -10.55
N SER A 108 8.27 13.37 -11.51
CA SER A 108 7.02 12.62 -11.25
C SER A 108 7.19 11.10 -11.34
N GLN A 109 8.32 10.63 -11.88
CA GLN A 109 8.66 9.22 -11.97
C GLN A 109 10.05 9.02 -11.36
N PHE A 110 10.14 8.21 -10.30
CA PHE A 110 11.38 7.99 -9.58
C PHE A 110 11.34 6.70 -8.76
N SER A 111 12.52 6.20 -8.42
CA SER A 111 12.70 5.11 -7.46
C SER A 111 13.55 5.59 -6.30
N ILE A 112 13.08 5.38 -5.08
CA ILE A 112 13.81 5.76 -3.86
C ILE A 112 13.95 4.53 -2.99
N THR A 113 15.15 4.35 -2.43
CA THR A 113 15.41 3.37 -1.37
C THR A 113 15.47 4.10 -0.04
N GLY A 114 14.63 3.72 0.91
CA GLY A 114 14.60 4.38 2.22
C GLY A 114 13.75 3.64 3.24
N THR A 115 13.84 4.08 4.49
CA THR A 115 12.93 3.65 5.57
C THR A 115 11.57 4.32 5.40
N ALA A 116 10.55 3.81 6.11
CA ALA A 116 9.22 4.42 6.13
C ALA A 116 9.25 5.92 6.51
N GLU A 117 10.17 6.32 7.40
CA GLU A 117 10.38 7.71 7.82
C GLU A 117 10.85 8.61 6.65
N ILE A 118 11.76 8.13 5.81
CA ILE A 118 12.26 8.87 4.64
C ILE A 118 11.10 9.14 3.66
N PHE A 119 10.30 8.11 3.37
CA PHE A 119 9.14 8.26 2.50
C PHE A 119 8.09 9.23 3.06
N LEU A 120 7.79 9.14 4.36
CA LEU A 120 6.80 10.01 4.97
C LEU A 120 7.28 11.46 5.07
N THR A 121 8.58 11.68 5.28
CA THR A 121 9.20 13.00 5.24
C THR A 121 9.05 13.64 3.87
N LEU A 122 9.39 12.91 2.80
CA LEU A 122 9.22 13.39 1.42
C LEU A 122 7.76 13.74 1.10
N LEU A 123 6.81 12.97 1.64
CA LEU A 123 5.37 13.26 1.50
C LEU A 123 4.98 14.55 2.19
N VAL A 124 5.41 14.74 3.43
CA VAL A 124 5.16 15.97 4.18
C VAL A 124 5.80 17.18 3.50
N ASP A 125 6.98 17.04 2.90
CA ASP A 125 7.62 18.12 2.14
C ASP A 125 6.85 18.48 0.88
N ASN A 126 6.31 17.50 0.16
CA ASN A 126 5.38 17.74 -0.95
C ASN A 126 4.10 18.46 -0.49
N LEU A 127 3.55 18.12 0.68
CA LEU A 127 2.42 18.83 1.24
C LEU A 127 2.76 20.28 1.60
N LYS A 128 3.92 20.52 2.23
CA LYS A 128 4.41 21.87 2.57
C LYS A 128 4.71 22.71 1.34
N ARG A 129 5.12 22.11 0.22
CA ARG A 129 5.31 22.80 -1.07
C ARG A 129 4.04 23.52 -1.53
N ILE A 130 2.88 22.89 -1.38
CA ILE A 130 1.59 23.46 -1.78
C ILE A 130 0.91 24.22 -0.63
N TYR A 131 1.06 23.74 0.60
CA TYR A 131 0.38 24.24 1.79
C TYR A 131 1.36 24.61 2.92
N PRO A 132 2.29 25.56 2.72
CA PRO A 132 3.36 25.85 3.68
C PRO A 132 2.85 26.32 5.04
N ASN A 133 1.71 27.03 5.05
CA ASN A 133 1.12 27.61 6.27
C ASN A 133 0.13 26.67 6.98
N TYR A 134 -0.06 25.44 6.47
CA TYR A 134 -0.98 24.49 7.08
C TYR A 134 -0.30 23.68 8.19
N GLY A 135 1.03 23.74 8.35
CA GLY A 135 1.73 23.09 9.46
C GLY A 135 1.69 21.55 9.39
N TYR A 136 1.75 20.99 8.18
CA TYR A 136 1.91 19.55 8.01
C TYR A 136 3.22 19.07 8.63
N VAL A 137 3.16 17.97 9.39
CA VAL A 137 4.32 17.38 10.07
C VAL A 137 4.30 15.86 10.01
N VAL A 138 5.49 15.28 10.03
CA VAL A 138 5.67 13.84 10.19
C VAL A 138 5.20 13.43 11.59
N GLY A 139 4.41 12.36 11.63
CA GLY A 139 3.87 11.76 12.84
C GLY A 139 4.70 10.59 13.32
N SER A 140 4.05 9.65 14.00
CA SER A 140 4.68 8.38 14.34
C SER A 140 4.74 7.50 13.09
N VAL A 141 5.85 6.79 12.95
CA VAL A 141 6.14 5.93 11.80
C VAL A 141 6.61 4.58 12.32
N VAL A 142 6.25 3.52 11.59
CA VAL A 142 6.71 2.17 11.87
C VAL A 142 8.23 2.07 11.67
N ASP A 143 8.93 1.45 12.62
CA ASP A 143 10.34 1.10 12.47
C ASP A 143 10.50 -0.08 11.49
N GLY A 144 11.56 -0.08 10.69
CA GLY A 144 11.83 -1.19 9.78
C GLY A 144 12.98 -0.94 8.81
N ASP A 145 13.29 -1.98 8.04
CA ASP A 145 14.33 -1.95 7.02
C ASP A 145 13.99 -1.02 5.85
N THR A 146 15.00 -0.68 5.06
CA THR A 146 14.81 0.11 3.84
C THR A 146 14.11 -0.68 2.75
N LYS A 147 13.16 -0.06 2.05
CA LYS A 147 12.53 -0.61 0.84
C LYS A 147 12.80 0.30 -0.35
N THR A 148 12.97 -0.29 -1.54
CA THR A 148 13.01 0.44 -2.81
C THR A 148 11.60 0.51 -3.38
N ILE A 149 11.04 1.71 -3.46
CA ILE A 149 9.69 1.92 -4.00
C ILE A 149 9.81 2.81 -5.23
N THR A 150 9.26 2.32 -6.34
CA THR A 150 9.11 3.09 -7.58
C THR A 150 7.73 3.69 -7.63
N LEU A 151 7.66 5.00 -7.85
CA LEU A 151 6.42 5.76 -7.97
C LEU A 151 6.41 6.47 -9.31
N ASP A 152 5.25 6.44 -9.95
CA ASP A 152 5.05 7.02 -11.28
C ASP A 152 3.73 7.78 -11.31
N SER A 153 3.82 9.09 -11.47
CA SER A 153 2.68 9.97 -11.72
C SER A 153 1.58 9.86 -10.65
N THR A 154 1.98 9.68 -9.39
CA THR A 154 1.06 9.52 -8.24
C THR A 154 0.81 10.85 -7.51
N ASN A 155 -0.37 11.01 -6.91
CA ASN A 155 -0.60 12.05 -5.90
C ASN A 155 -0.15 11.55 -4.51
N CYS A 156 -0.06 12.45 -3.53
CA CYS A 156 0.42 12.12 -2.19
C CYS A 156 -0.46 11.09 -1.48
N LEU A 157 -1.77 11.03 -1.74
CA LEU A 157 -2.65 10.03 -1.12
C LEU A 157 -2.42 8.63 -1.70
N ASP A 158 -2.28 8.54 -3.02
CA ASP A 158 -1.95 7.29 -3.71
C ASP A 158 -0.55 6.80 -3.35
N ALA A 159 0.43 7.70 -3.30
CA ALA A 159 1.77 7.38 -2.81
C ALA A 159 1.72 6.87 -1.36
N LEU A 160 0.95 7.52 -0.48
CA LEU A 160 0.80 7.09 0.92
C LEU A 160 0.17 5.70 1.04
N ASN A 161 -0.81 5.37 0.19
CA ASN A 161 -1.38 4.03 0.10
C ASN A 161 -0.33 2.99 -0.34
N ILE A 162 0.45 3.29 -1.38
CA ILE A 162 1.51 2.40 -1.87
C ILE A 162 2.59 2.22 -0.80
N ILE A 163 3.04 3.29 -0.16
CA ILE A 163 4.03 3.23 0.92
C ILE A 163 3.50 2.37 2.08
N ALA A 164 2.26 2.60 2.53
CA ALA A 164 1.67 1.80 3.59
C ALA A 164 1.59 0.31 3.22
N GLU A 165 1.21 -0.02 1.98
CA GLU A 165 1.21 -1.40 1.47
C GLU A 165 2.62 -2.00 1.47
N GLN A 166 3.61 -1.28 0.93
CA GLN A 166 4.99 -1.75 0.87
C GLN A 166 5.58 -1.98 2.27
N PHE A 167 5.24 -1.16 3.26
CA PHE A 167 5.69 -1.34 4.65
C PHE A 167 4.72 -2.16 5.50
N GLU A 168 3.73 -2.83 4.90
CA GLU A 168 2.75 -3.71 5.57
C GLU A 168 2.05 -3.04 6.77
N THR A 169 1.81 -1.73 6.63
CA THR A 169 1.34 -0.84 7.68
C THR A 169 0.10 -0.07 7.22
N GLU A 170 -0.32 0.91 8.02
CA GLU A 170 -1.48 1.75 7.75
C GLU A 170 -1.10 3.21 7.95
N TRP A 171 -1.88 4.13 7.35
CA TRP A 171 -1.72 5.55 7.59
C TRP A 171 -2.98 6.16 8.20
N HIS A 172 -2.78 7.23 8.95
CA HIS A 172 -3.87 8.06 9.46
C HIS A 172 -3.40 9.49 9.72
N VAL A 173 -4.32 10.43 9.54
CA VAL A 173 -4.05 11.85 9.69
C VAL A 173 -4.81 12.37 10.91
N VAL A 174 -4.09 13.01 11.84
CA VAL A 174 -4.68 13.65 13.02
C VAL A 174 -4.31 15.12 13.00
N GLY A 175 -5.29 15.98 12.74
CA GLY A 175 -5.02 17.38 12.40
C GLY A 175 -4.16 17.44 11.14
N ASN A 176 -2.94 17.99 11.28
CA ASN A 176 -1.98 18.09 10.17
C ASN A 176 -0.77 17.16 10.36
N ARG A 177 -0.86 16.21 11.30
CA ARG A 177 0.15 15.18 11.53
C ARG A 177 -0.19 13.93 10.72
N VAL A 178 0.69 13.56 9.79
CA VAL A 178 0.54 12.33 8.99
C VAL A 178 1.31 11.22 9.69
N ASN A 179 0.64 10.12 10.02
CA ASN A 179 1.25 8.98 10.72
C ASN A 179 1.21 7.75 9.82
N LEU A 180 2.21 6.87 9.96
CA LEU A 180 2.38 5.66 9.15
C LEU A 180 2.68 4.47 10.07
N TYR A 181 1.64 4.02 10.79
CA TYR A 181 1.67 2.85 11.65
C TYR A 181 0.24 2.31 11.87
N LYS A 182 0.12 1.02 12.23
CA LYS A 182 -1.15 0.41 12.65
C LYS A 182 -1.58 0.95 14.02
N ARG A 183 -2.60 1.80 14.04
CA ARG A 183 -3.11 2.42 15.28
C ARG A 183 -4.00 1.48 16.07
N THR A 184 -3.59 1.12 17.28
CA THR A 184 -4.40 0.30 18.20
C THR A 184 -4.62 1.03 19.52
N LEU A 185 -5.89 1.20 19.92
CA LEU A 185 -6.26 1.85 21.18
C LEU A 185 -7.14 0.91 22.02
N GLY A 186 -6.86 0.74 23.31
CA GLY A 186 -7.76 0.02 24.21
C GLY A 186 -8.96 0.89 24.60
N SER A 187 -10.18 0.34 24.58
CA SER A 187 -11.39 1.05 25.06
C SER A 187 -12.00 0.51 26.34
N GLY A 188 -11.77 -0.77 26.66
CA GLY A 188 -12.53 -1.47 27.71
C GLY A 188 -14.01 -1.69 27.39
N ILE A 189 -14.48 -1.33 26.19
CA ILE A 189 -15.88 -1.51 25.77
C ILE A 189 -16.15 -2.98 25.47
N VAL A 190 -17.27 -3.47 25.99
CA VAL A 190 -17.78 -4.82 25.74
C VAL A 190 -19.14 -4.72 25.06
N LEU A 191 -19.20 -5.25 23.85
CA LEU A 191 -20.36 -5.31 23.00
C LEU A 191 -20.97 -6.71 23.06
N LYS A 192 -22.13 -6.84 23.69
CA LYS A 192 -22.90 -8.08 23.75
C LYS A 192 -24.39 -7.79 23.53
N TYR A 193 -25.11 -8.80 23.09
CA TYR A 193 -26.55 -8.72 22.90
C TYR A 193 -27.27 -8.81 24.26
N GLY A 194 -28.35 -8.04 24.46
CA GLY A 194 -29.16 -8.11 25.67
C GLY A 194 -29.78 -6.78 26.09
N LYS A 195 -30.69 -6.85 27.07
CA LYS A 195 -31.31 -5.67 27.68
C LYS A 195 -30.20 -4.83 28.33
N GLU A 196 -30.12 -3.55 27.93
CA GLU A 196 -29.10 -2.58 28.37
C GLU A 196 -27.66 -2.85 27.92
N GLU A 197 -27.44 -3.83 27.05
CA GLU A 197 -26.11 -4.17 26.56
C GLU A 197 -25.77 -3.46 25.24
N GLY A 198 -24.51 -3.58 24.80
CA GLY A 198 -23.92 -2.74 23.76
C GLY A 198 -24.44 -2.95 22.33
N LEU A 199 -25.20 -4.02 22.05
CA LEU A 199 -25.58 -4.41 20.68
C LEU A 199 -27.10 -4.55 20.49
N TYR A 200 -27.57 -4.10 19.32
CA TYR A 200 -28.88 -4.46 18.76
C TYR A 200 -28.78 -5.52 17.67
N GLN A 201 -27.70 -5.50 16.88
CA GLN A 201 -27.48 -6.47 15.81
C GLN A 201 -26.00 -6.79 15.71
N LEU A 202 -25.70 -8.05 15.42
CA LEU A 202 -24.38 -8.57 15.12
C LEU A 202 -24.49 -9.43 13.87
N SER A 203 -23.70 -9.14 12.85
CA SER A 203 -23.51 -10.00 11.69
C SER A 203 -22.03 -10.28 11.48
N GLN A 204 -21.74 -11.46 10.95
CA GLN A 204 -20.39 -11.90 10.59
C GLN A 204 -20.38 -12.26 9.11
N ALA A 205 -19.37 -11.77 8.39
CA ALA A 205 -19.16 -12.08 6.98
C ALA A 205 -17.65 -12.21 6.72
N PRO A 206 -17.24 -12.94 5.67
CA PRO A 206 -15.84 -12.92 5.25
C PRO A 206 -15.45 -11.52 4.74
N GLN A 207 -14.20 -11.11 4.96
CA GLN A 207 -13.66 -9.83 4.47
C GLN A 207 -13.45 -9.82 2.97
N THR A 208 -13.26 -11.00 2.38
CA THR A 208 -13.07 -11.23 0.95
C THR A 208 -13.90 -12.43 0.51
N ASN A 209 -14.34 -12.42 -0.74
CA ASN A 209 -14.94 -13.59 -1.38
C ASN A 209 -13.87 -14.50 -2.02
N ALA A 210 -12.58 -14.15 -1.91
CA ALA A 210 -11.48 -14.96 -2.38
C ALA A 210 -11.39 -16.25 -1.57
N ASN A 211 -11.25 -17.37 -2.26
CA ASN A 211 -10.94 -18.63 -1.61
C ASN A 211 -9.46 -18.63 -1.15
N PRO A 212 -9.13 -19.30 -0.05
CA PRO A 212 -7.75 -19.46 0.36
C PRO A 212 -6.96 -20.22 -0.71
N ILE A 213 -5.70 -19.84 -0.91
CA ILE A 213 -4.80 -20.56 -1.81
C ILE A 213 -4.21 -21.72 -1.03
N THR A 214 -4.39 -22.94 -1.53
CA THR A 214 -3.83 -24.13 -0.87
C THR A 214 -2.63 -24.69 -1.62
N ARG A 215 -2.42 -24.34 -2.91
CA ARG A 215 -1.26 -24.80 -3.69
C ARG A 215 -0.71 -23.71 -4.59
N VAL A 216 0.61 -23.55 -4.60
CA VAL A 216 1.31 -22.55 -5.42
C VAL A 216 2.37 -23.21 -6.28
N TYR A 217 2.27 -23.04 -7.61
CA TYR A 217 3.36 -23.26 -8.54
C TYR A 217 4.22 -21.99 -8.63
N GLY A 218 5.42 -22.07 -8.08
CA GLY A 218 6.35 -20.95 -7.98
C GLY A 218 7.43 -20.98 -9.05
N TYR A 219 7.61 -19.87 -9.76
CA TYR A 219 8.69 -19.69 -10.74
C TYR A 219 9.47 -18.42 -10.45
N GLY A 220 10.78 -18.46 -10.68
CA GLY A 220 11.61 -17.25 -10.73
C GLY A 220 11.67 -16.67 -12.15
N SER A 221 12.64 -15.80 -12.38
CA SER A 221 12.93 -15.26 -13.71
C SER A 221 13.56 -16.31 -14.64
N ASP A 222 13.61 -16.00 -15.93
CA ASP A 222 14.38 -16.71 -16.95
C ASP A 222 15.81 -16.15 -17.11
N ARG A 223 16.15 -15.11 -16.34
CA ARG A 223 17.47 -14.50 -16.33
C ARG A 223 18.52 -15.48 -15.82
N ASN A 224 19.69 -15.42 -16.44
CA ASN A 224 20.91 -16.10 -16.01
C ASN A 224 20.86 -17.63 -15.93
N ILE A 225 19.91 -18.24 -16.64
CA ILE A 225 19.81 -19.68 -16.84
C ILE A 225 19.91 -20.01 -18.34
N GLY A 226 20.34 -21.23 -18.64
CA GLY A 226 20.51 -21.71 -20.01
C GLY A 226 19.30 -22.48 -20.52
N SER A 227 19.25 -22.71 -21.83
CA SER A 227 18.21 -23.52 -22.48
C SER A 227 18.14 -24.97 -22.00
N ASN A 228 19.21 -25.47 -21.37
CA ASN A 228 19.29 -26.81 -20.78
C ASN A 228 18.95 -26.83 -19.27
N TYR A 229 18.67 -25.69 -18.65
CA TYR A 229 18.35 -25.61 -17.22
C TYR A 229 17.21 -26.58 -16.89
N ARG A 230 17.48 -27.52 -15.96
CA ARG A 230 16.53 -28.50 -15.44
C ARG A 230 15.68 -29.20 -16.53
N ASN A 231 16.34 -29.78 -17.52
CA ASN A 231 15.73 -30.48 -18.67
C ASN A 231 14.87 -29.56 -19.56
N GLY A 232 15.33 -28.33 -19.79
CA GLY A 232 14.66 -27.39 -20.69
C GLY A 232 13.56 -26.55 -20.03
N ALA A 233 13.59 -26.42 -18.71
CA ALA A 233 12.73 -25.49 -18.01
C ALA A 233 13.06 -24.04 -18.44
N ARG A 234 12.03 -23.29 -18.82
CA ARG A 234 12.17 -21.91 -19.33
C ARG A 234 12.42 -20.88 -18.24
N ARG A 235 12.10 -21.20 -16.98
CA ARG A 235 12.23 -20.30 -15.83
C ARG A 235 12.84 -21.05 -14.66
N LEU A 236 13.47 -20.32 -13.75
CA LEU A 236 13.95 -20.85 -12.47
C LEU A 236 12.80 -21.54 -11.73
N ARG A 237 13.04 -22.73 -11.18
CA ARG A 237 12.05 -23.51 -10.41
C ARG A 237 12.65 -24.00 -9.11
N MET A 238 11.80 -24.31 -8.12
CA MET A 238 12.27 -24.93 -6.88
C MET A 238 12.93 -26.28 -7.17
N ALA A 239 13.98 -26.61 -6.41
CA ALA A 239 14.80 -27.79 -6.68
C ALA A 239 14.09 -29.11 -6.36
N ASP A 240 13.25 -29.10 -5.32
CA ASP A 240 12.73 -30.29 -4.65
C ASP A 240 11.24 -30.54 -4.89
N SER A 241 10.51 -29.54 -5.37
CA SER A 241 9.09 -29.67 -5.70
C SER A 241 8.69 -28.74 -6.85
N LEU A 242 7.61 -29.08 -7.55
CA LEU A 242 6.98 -28.20 -8.55
C LEU A 242 6.03 -27.19 -7.91
N TYR A 243 5.51 -27.50 -6.73
CA TYR A 243 4.58 -26.67 -5.98
C TYR A 243 4.78 -26.81 -4.48
N LEU A 244 4.32 -25.80 -3.74
CA LEU A 244 4.12 -25.92 -2.30
C LEU A 244 2.62 -26.00 -2.01
N GLU A 245 2.26 -26.75 -0.98
CA GLU A 245 0.87 -26.97 -0.58
C GLU A 245 0.71 -26.81 0.93
N LYS A 246 -0.45 -26.28 1.34
CA LYS A 246 -0.83 -26.08 2.74
C LYS A 246 -2.35 -26.03 2.89
N ASN A 247 -2.88 -26.61 3.97
CA ASN A 247 -4.30 -26.57 4.35
C ASN A 247 -5.29 -27.18 3.33
N SER A 248 -4.78 -27.94 2.36
CA SER A 248 -5.58 -28.72 1.41
C SER A 248 -6.02 -30.05 2.06
N GLY A 249 -7.16 -30.61 1.68
CA GLY A 249 -7.61 -31.92 2.19
C GLY A 249 -6.63 -33.09 1.94
N LEU A 250 -5.66 -32.92 1.03
CA LEU A 250 -4.57 -33.87 0.80
C LEU A 250 -3.32 -33.58 1.65
N ASP A 251 -3.27 -32.45 2.34
CA ASP A 251 -2.21 -32.06 3.26
C ASP A 251 -2.33 -32.84 4.59
N GLN A 252 -1.70 -34.01 4.62
CA GLN A 252 -1.50 -34.85 5.81
C GLN A 252 -2.81 -35.19 6.56
N GLY A 253 -3.97 -35.15 5.89
CA GLY A 253 -5.28 -35.44 6.48
C GLY A 253 -5.81 -34.39 7.48
N THR A 254 -5.20 -33.20 7.52
CA THR A 254 -5.58 -32.11 8.45
C THR A 254 -6.17 -30.88 7.76
N GLY A 255 -6.19 -30.85 6.43
CA GLY A 255 -6.63 -29.68 5.68
C GLY A 255 -8.13 -29.40 5.74
N LYS A 256 -8.45 -28.12 5.69
CA LYS A 256 -9.80 -27.56 5.83
C LYS A 256 -10.46 -27.27 4.48
N TYR A 257 -9.68 -27.21 3.39
CA TYR A 257 -10.10 -26.70 2.09
C TYR A 257 -9.79 -27.68 0.95
N ASP A 258 -10.50 -27.56 -0.17
CA ASP A 258 -10.14 -28.23 -1.43
C ASP A 258 -8.82 -27.69 -1.99
N ILE A 259 -8.26 -28.39 -2.98
CA ILE A 259 -7.07 -27.92 -3.69
C ILE A 259 -7.44 -26.72 -4.56
N ILE A 260 -6.86 -25.56 -4.25
CA ILE A 260 -7.01 -24.32 -5.00
C ILE A 260 -5.62 -23.89 -5.45
N GLU A 261 -5.37 -24.06 -6.75
CA GLU A 261 -4.06 -23.87 -7.38
C GLU A 261 -3.89 -22.45 -7.93
N VAL A 262 -2.71 -21.87 -7.72
CA VAL A 262 -2.29 -20.66 -8.42
C VAL A 262 -0.86 -20.80 -8.96
N THR A 263 -0.53 -19.98 -9.96
CA THR A 263 0.85 -19.81 -10.42
C THR A 263 1.35 -18.43 -10.01
N LYS A 264 2.55 -18.35 -9.44
CA LYS A 264 3.21 -17.08 -9.08
C LYS A 264 4.62 -17.02 -9.66
N ILE A 265 4.91 -15.91 -10.33
CA ILE A 265 6.24 -15.60 -10.87
C ILE A 265 6.91 -14.51 -10.02
N PHE A 266 8.15 -14.74 -9.62
CA PHE A 266 9.02 -13.83 -8.89
C PHE A 266 10.17 -13.39 -9.80
N GLU A 267 9.94 -12.34 -10.59
CA GLU A 267 10.90 -11.84 -11.60
C GLU A 267 12.22 -11.35 -10.98
N ASP A 268 12.18 -10.95 -9.72
CA ASP A 268 13.32 -10.53 -8.93
C ASP A 268 14.12 -11.71 -8.37
N VAL A 269 13.71 -12.97 -8.59
CA VAL A 269 14.44 -14.16 -8.15
C VAL A 269 15.07 -14.85 -9.34
N TYR A 270 16.40 -14.82 -9.40
CA TYR A 270 17.18 -15.43 -10.46
C TYR A 270 18.60 -15.70 -9.97
N PRO A 271 19.35 -16.63 -10.58
CA PRO A 271 20.74 -16.87 -10.25
C PRO A 271 21.56 -15.58 -10.44
N ARG A 272 22.15 -15.08 -9.37
CA ARG A 272 22.97 -13.86 -9.40
C ARG A 272 24.03 -13.85 -8.32
N ARG A 273 25.13 -13.16 -8.61
CA ARG A 273 26.11 -12.72 -7.61
C ARG A 273 25.91 -11.23 -7.39
N ASN A 274 25.84 -10.80 -6.13
CA ASN A 274 25.93 -9.39 -5.76
C ASN A 274 27.41 -9.01 -5.67
N GLY A 275 27.91 -8.34 -6.71
CA GLY A 275 29.29 -7.86 -6.81
C GLY A 275 29.49 -6.53 -6.10
N THR A 276 30.75 -6.21 -5.80
CA THR A 276 31.15 -4.93 -5.20
C THR A 276 32.37 -4.38 -5.93
N VAL A 277 32.31 -3.11 -6.33
CA VAL A 277 33.42 -2.42 -6.98
C VAL A 277 34.53 -2.19 -5.95
N THR A 278 35.71 -2.72 -6.25
CA THR A 278 36.91 -2.63 -5.38
C THR A 278 37.93 -1.62 -5.89
N SER A 279 37.91 -1.33 -7.20
CA SER A 279 38.76 -0.30 -7.81
C SER A 279 38.12 0.22 -9.09
N VAL A 280 38.41 1.47 -9.46
CA VAL A 280 37.93 2.11 -10.69
C VAL A 280 39.14 2.71 -11.40
N ALA A 281 39.44 2.21 -12.60
CA ALA A 281 40.57 2.68 -13.41
C ALA A 281 40.15 3.80 -14.37
N SER A 282 38.92 3.75 -14.87
CA SER A 282 38.32 4.79 -15.72
C SER A 282 36.79 4.70 -15.62
N PRO A 283 36.02 5.64 -16.19
CA PRO A 283 34.55 5.56 -16.16
C PRO A 283 33.97 4.25 -16.70
N LEU A 284 34.69 3.56 -17.59
CA LEU A 284 34.27 2.32 -18.22
C LEU A 284 34.94 1.07 -17.64
N VAL A 285 35.91 1.23 -16.74
CA VAL A 285 36.78 0.14 -16.28
C VAL A 285 36.81 0.10 -14.76
N PHE A 286 36.34 -1.00 -14.19
CA PHE A 286 36.32 -1.24 -12.75
C PHE A 286 36.71 -2.70 -12.44
N SER A 287 37.07 -2.99 -11.19
CA SER A 287 37.42 -4.34 -10.75
C SER A 287 36.64 -4.77 -9.51
N ASP A 288 36.41 -6.08 -9.38
CA ASP A 288 35.85 -6.73 -8.18
C ASP A 288 36.78 -7.87 -7.75
N SER A 289 37.64 -7.63 -6.76
CA SER A 289 38.57 -8.66 -6.26
C SER A 289 37.87 -9.86 -5.62
N GLY A 290 36.59 -9.74 -5.25
CA GLY A 290 35.75 -10.82 -4.72
C GLY A 290 35.13 -11.71 -5.80
N MET A 291 35.40 -11.45 -7.09
CA MET A 291 34.85 -12.24 -8.19
C MET A 291 35.43 -13.67 -8.24
N ASP A 292 34.60 -14.64 -7.90
CA ASP A 292 34.91 -16.03 -7.62
C ASP A 292 34.78 -16.98 -8.82
N PHE A 293 34.29 -16.49 -9.97
CA PHE A 293 34.24 -17.25 -11.22
C PHE A 293 34.75 -16.45 -12.42
N ASN A 294 34.99 -17.16 -13.53
CA ASN A 294 35.41 -16.55 -14.79
C ASN A 294 34.19 -16.26 -15.67
N VAL A 295 33.82 -14.99 -15.83
CA VAL A 295 32.65 -14.58 -16.62
C VAL A 295 32.74 -15.01 -18.10
N ASN A 296 33.95 -15.16 -18.65
CA ASN A 296 34.14 -15.52 -20.05
C ASN A 296 33.69 -16.96 -20.39
N ILE A 297 33.70 -17.88 -19.42
CA ILE A 297 33.20 -19.25 -19.62
C ILE A 297 31.69 -19.38 -19.33
N CYS A 298 31.08 -18.32 -18.80
CA CYS A 298 29.66 -18.25 -18.46
C CYS A 298 28.83 -17.59 -19.55
N ARG A 299 29.37 -17.32 -20.75
CA ARG A 299 28.63 -16.60 -21.80
C ARG A 299 27.49 -17.47 -22.37
N ILE A 300 26.34 -16.84 -22.59
CA ILE A 300 25.22 -17.45 -23.32
C ILE A 300 25.40 -17.11 -24.82
N PRO A 301 25.34 -18.10 -25.74
CA PRO A 301 25.41 -17.82 -27.17
C PRO A 301 24.34 -16.82 -27.62
N ASN A 302 24.75 -15.82 -28.41
CA ASN A 302 23.89 -14.76 -28.96
C ASN A 302 23.15 -13.90 -27.92
N VAL A 303 23.63 -13.84 -26.68
CA VAL A 303 23.10 -12.95 -25.64
C VAL A 303 24.25 -12.12 -25.08
N ASP A 304 24.10 -10.80 -25.14
CA ASP A 304 25.06 -9.88 -24.55
C ASP A 304 24.99 -9.95 -23.02
N ALA A 305 26.13 -10.23 -22.38
CA ALA A 305 26.22 -10.07 -20.94
C ALA A 305 26.19 -8.58 -20.58
N LYS A 306 25.52 -8.25 -19.49
CA LYS A 306 25.37 -6.87 -19.02
C LYS A 306 25.80 -6.76 -17.56
N ILE A 307 26.28 -5.56 -17.20
CA ILE A 307 26.52 -5.13 -15.84
C ILE A 307 25.39 -4.18 -15.46
N GLU A 308 24.66 -4.51 -14.40
CA GLU A 308 23.58 -3.68 -13.85
C GLU A 308 23.99 -3.21 -12.46
N PHE A 309 24.18 -1.89 -12.31
CA PHE A 309 24.52 -1.34 -11.01
C PHE A 309 23.26 -1.25 -10.13
N THR A 310 23.38 -1.74 -8.90
CA THR A 310 22.31 -1.76 -7.89
C THR A 310 22.47 -0.66 -6.84
N SER A 311 23.58 0.08 -6.88
CA SER A 311 23.82 1.27 -6.07
C SER A 311 24.75 2.25 -6.79
N GLY A 312 25.00 3.41 -6.18
CA GLY A 312 25.90 4.42 -6.72
C GLY A 312 25.27 5.28 -7.82
N GLN A 313 26.10 6.09 -8.47
CA GLN A 313 25.66 7.06 -9.49
C GLN A 313 25.08 6.39 -10.75
N LEU A 314 25.44 5.13 -10.99
CA LEU A 314 25.00 4.36 -12.15
C LEU A 314 23.81 3.44 -11.84
N SER A 315 23.28 3.49 -10.62
CA SER A 315 22.14 2.65 -10.21
C SER A 315 20.96 2.77 -11.18
N GLY A 316 20.34 1.64 -11.49
CA GLY A 316 19.20 1.58 -12.42
C GLY A 316 19.58 1.53 -13.91
N ASN A 317 20.87 1.57 -14.25
CA ASN A 317 21.35 1.44 -15.63
C ASN A 317 22.00 0.06 -15.90
N ALA A 318 21.82 -0.44 -17.12
CA ALA A 318 22.42 -1.68 -17.61
C ALA A 318 23.43 -1.37 -18.72
N PHE A 319 24.65 -1.88 -18.60
CA PHE A 319 25.73 -1.66 -19.57
C PHE A 319 26.21 -2.97 -20.17
N THR A 320 26.29 -3.05 -21.50
CA THR A 320 26.86 -4.23 -22.17
C THR A 320 28.31 -4.43 -21.78
N LEU A 321 28.68 -5.65 -21.40
CA LEU A 321 30.02 -6.03 -20.99
C LEU A 321 30.91 -6.19 -22.23
N ALA A 322 31.80 -5.22 -22.46
CA ALA A 322 32.73 -5.20 -23.57
C ALA A 322 33.81 -6.28 -23.43
N SER A 323 34.43 -6.38 -22.25
CA SER A 323 35.43 -7.41 -21.95
C SER A 323 35.56 -7.66 -20.46
N TYR A 324 36.07 -8.85 -20.09
CA TYR A 324 36.40 -9.21 -18.71
C TYR A 324 37.78 -9.89 -18.64
N ASN A 325 38.66 -9.39 -17.78
CA ASN A 325 39.96 -9.99 -17.49
C ASN A 325 39.88 -10.79 -16.18
N ASN A 326 39.91 -12.12 -16.27
CA ASN A 326 39.78 -12.99 -15.10
C ASN A 326 41.00 -12.97 -14.15
N ALA A 327 42.20 -12.64 -14.64
CA ALA A 327 43.37 -12.57 -13.77
C ALA A 327 43.34 -11.31 -12.91
N ALA A 328 43.00 -10.17 -13.52
CA ALA A 328 42.88 -8.88 -12.83
C ALA A 328 41.50 -8.65 -12.17
N LYS A 329 40.52 -9.51 -12.46
CA LYS A 329 39.11 -9.36 -12.06
C LYS A 329 38.51 -8.02 -12.50
N THR A 330 38.90 -7.58 -13.69
CA THR A 330 38.57 -6.26 -14.24
C THR A 330 37.52 -6.38 -15.33
N PHE A 331 36.50 -5.52 -15.25
CA PHE A 331 35.40 -5.38 -16.17
C PHE A 331 35.60 -4.13 -17.02
N THR A 332 35.37 -4.25 -18.32
CA THR A 332 35.23 -3.11 -19.23
C THR A 332 33.81 -3.10 -19.76
N ILE A 333 33.07 -2.03 -19.52
CA ILE A 333 31.69 -1.86 -19.97
C ILE A 333 31.60 -0.87 -21.13
N ASN A 334 30.62 -1.06 -22.00
CA ASN A 334 30.29 -0.10 -23.05
C ASN A 334 29.49 1.08 -22.48
N LYS A 335 29.55 2.22 -23.17
CA LYS A 335 28.60 3.30 -22.93
C LYS A 335 27.19 2.83 -23.27
N ASN A 336 26.22 3.25 -22.46
CA ASN A 336 24.83 3.17 -22.82
C ASN A 336 24.47 4.38 -23.69
N THR A 337 24.13 4.15 -24.95
CA THR A 337 23.80 5.20 -25.93
C THR A 337 22.29 5.37 -26.12
N SER A 338 21.47 4.78 -25.24
CA SER A 338 20.00 4.86 -25.34
C SER A 338 19.44 6.26 -25.05
N ASP A 339 20.17 7.05 -24.26
CA ASP A 339 19.86 8.45 -24.01
C ASP A 339 20.73 9.34 -24.91
N GLN A 340 20.11 10.03 -25.87
CA GLN A 340 20.82 10.81 -26.90
C GLN A 340 21.44 12.11 -26.36
N THR A 341 21.28 12.41 -25.07
CA THR A 341 21.66 13.69 -24.49
C THR A 341 22.87 13.63 -23.55
N LEU A 342 23.20 12.46 -23.00
CA LEU A 342 24.32 12.29 -22.08
C LEU A 342 25.01 10.93 -22.22
N ASP A 343 26.34 10.95 -22.34
CA ASP A 343 27.15 9.74 -22.26
C ASP A 343 27.13 9.17 -20.83
N ILE A 344 26.68 7.94 -20.67
CA ILE A 344 26.73 7.21 -19.39
C ILE A 344 27.38 5.85 -19.64
N PRO A 345 28.47 5.48 -18.94
CA PRO A 345 29.21 6.27 -17.97
C PRO A 345 30.02 7.43 -18.60
N SER A 346 30.30 8.47 -17.80
CA SER A 346 31.15 9.63 -18.10
C SER A 346 32.04 9.98 -16.90
N GLU A 347 32.90 10.99 -17.00
CA GLU A 347 33.72 11.42 -15.86
C GLU A 347 32.90 11.86 -14.64
N LEU A 348 31.69 12.39 -14.86
CA LEU A 348 30.79 12.82 -13.81
C LEU A 348 29.91 11.68 -13.28
N LEU A 349 29.51 10.75 -14.16
CA LEU A 349 28.67 9.60 -13.83
C LEU A 349 29.48 8.32 -14.08
N LYS A 350 30.15 7.82 -13.05
CA LYS A 350 31.01 6.63 -13.13
C LYS A 350 30.84 5.74 -11.90
N PRO A 351 31.27 4.46 -11.98
CA PRO A 351 31.33 3.61 -10.80
C PRO A 351 32.27 4.23 -9.75
N ALA A 352 31.97 4.02 -8.48
CA ALA A 352 32.83 4.33 -7.35
C ALA A 352 33.16 3.06 -6.54
N VAL A 353 34.26 3.09 -5.79
CA VAL A 353 34.60 2.01 -4.87
C VAL A 353 33.48 1.87 -3.83
N GLY A 354 33.02 0.64 -3.62
CA GLY A 354 31.89 0.31 -2.74
C GLY A 354 30.55 0.17 -3.47
N ASP A 355 30.44 0.61 -4.73
CA ASP A 355 29.22 0.40 -5.51
C ASP A 355 28.93 -1.08 -5.73
N THR A 356 27.66 -1.44 -5.73
CA THR A 356 27.18 -2.82 -5.91
C THR A 356 26.61 -3.01 -7.30
N TYR A 357 26.73 -4.22 -7.83
CA TYR A 357 26.24 -4.56 -9.16
C TYR A 357 25.89 -6.04 -9.28
N VAL A 358 25.15 -6.38 -10.33
CA VAL A 358 24.86 -7.75 -10.76
C VAL A 358 25.25 -7.95 -12.21
N ILE A 359 25.58 -9.20 -12.59
CA ILE A 359 25.88 -9.57 -13.97
C ILE A 359 24.69 -10.33 -14.54
N THR A 360 24.21 -9.92 -15.71
CA THR A 360 23.07 -10.53 -16.38
C THR A 360 23.43 -11.00 -17.79
N GLY A 361 22.63 -11.87 -18.39
CA GLY A 361 22.91 -12.44 -19.71
C GLY A 361 24.02 -13.50 -19.71
N ILE A 362 24.24 -14.18 -18.58
CA ILE A 362 25.26 -15.22 -18.42
C ILE A 362 24.68 -16.50 -17.80
N LEU A 363 25.27 -17.66 -18.09
CA LEU A 363 25.04 -18.90 -17.36
C LEU A 363 25.74 -18.83 -16.01
N MET A 364 24.96 -18.67 -14.94
CA MET A 364 25.55 -18.63 -13.61
C MET A 364 26.08 -19.99 -13.17
N PRO A 365 27.19 -20.04 -12.41
CA PRO A 365 27.68 -21.28 -11.81
C PRO A 365 26.63 -21.96 -10.93
N ASN A 366 26.71 -23.30 -10.83
CA ASN A 366 25.68 -24.12 -10.18
C ASN A 366 25.38 -23.72 -8.73
N VAL A 367 26.37 -23.23 -7.98
CA VAL A 367 26.16 -22.75 -6.59
C VAL A 367 25.16 -21.59 -6.53
N TYR A 368 25.22 -20.65 -7.49
CA TYR A 368 24.30 -19.52 -7.56
C TYR A 368 22.92 -19.93 -8.06
N ILE A 369 22.85 -20.96 -8.90
CA ILE A 369 21.58 -21.57 -9.31
C ILE A 369 20.89 -22.17 -8.08
N ILE A 370 21.58 -23.03 -7.33
CA ILE A 370 21.04 -23.66 -6.10
C ILE A 370 20.58 -22.60 -5.10
N ASN A 371 21.37 -21.56 -4.87
CA ASN A 371 21.01 -20.48 -3.96
C ASN A 371 19.72 -19.76 -4.40
N ALA A 372 19.57 -19.48 -5.71
CA ALA A 372 18.36 -18.87 -6.24
C ALA A 372 17.14 -19.80 -6.19
N GLU A 373 17.32 -21.10 -6.42
CA GLU A 373 16.25 -22.10 -6.25
C GLU A 373 15.76 -22.16 -4.78
N ALA A 374 16.68 -22.02 -3.82
CA ALA A 374 16.36 -21.94 -2.40
C ALA A 374 15.68 -20.61 -2.01
N GLU A 375 16.16 -19.47 -2.52
CA GLU A 375 15.49 -18.16 -2.37
C GLU A 375 14.06 -18.22 -2.92
N LEU A 376 13.88 -18.82 -4.09
CA LEU A 376 12.57 -19.00 -4.72
C LEU A 376 11.65 -19.81 -3.81
N ARG A 377 12.11 -20.94 -3.27
CA ARG A 377 11.32 -21.76 -2.34
C ARG A 377 10.86 -20.95 -1.13
N GLN A 378 11.76 -20.16 -0.53
CA GLN A 378 11.41 -19.31 0.62
C GLN A 378 10.34 -18.28 0.26
N LYS A 379 10.46 -17.61 -0.89
CA LYS A 379 9.45 -16.64 -1.34
C LYS A 379 8.11 -17.28 -1.70
N VAL A 380 8.12 -18.47 -2.31
CA VAL A 380 6.89 -19.23 -2.60
C VAL A 380 6.21 -19.68 -1.31
N GLN A 381 6.98 -20.11 -0.31
CA GLN A 381 6.45 -20.48 1.01
C GLN A 381 5.83 -19.28 1.71
N ALA A 382 6.54 -18.15 1.77
CA ALA A 382 6.02 -16.90 2.36
C ALA A 382 4.75 -16.41 1.65
N TYR A 383 4.69 -16.56 0.32
CA TYR A 383 3.49 -16.27 -0.46
C TYR A 383 2.35 -17.22 -0.07
N LEU A 384 2.57 -18.54 -0.07
CA LEU A 384 1.55 -19.51 0.32
C LEU A 384 1.05 -19.28 1.76
N ASP A 385 1.94 -18.97 2.70
CA ASP A 385 1.57 -18.72 4.10
C ASP A 385 0.66 -17.50 4.26
N SER A 386 0.86 -16.45 3.46
CA SER A 386 0.02 -15.25 3.45
C SER A 386 -1.41 -15.50 2.93
N PHE A 387 -1.62 -16.56 2.13
CA PHE A 387 -2.90 -16.79 1.44
C PHE A 387 -3.60 -18.12 1.78
N SER A 388 -2.93 -19.01 2.51
CA SER A 388 -3.47 -20.31 2.93
C SER A 388 -4.23 -20.28 4.26
N GLY A 389 -4.21 -19.15 4.97
CA GLY A 389 -4.88 -18.99 6.26
C GLY A 389 -6.42 -19.02 6.18
N GLU A 390 -7.06 -19.00 7.34
CA GLU A 390 -8.52 -18.83 7.39
C GLU A 390 -8.92 -17.49 6.77
N VAL A 391 -9.99 -17.48 5.97
CA VAL A 391 -10.53 -16.25 5.39
C VAL A 391 -10.86 -15.27 6.53
N PRO A 392 -10.21 -14.09 6.57
CA PRO A 392 -10.44 -13.13 7.64
C PRO A 392 -11.93 -12.74 7.71
N THR A 393 -12.48 -12.66 8.93
CA THR A 393 -13.89 -12.30 9.13
C THR A 393 -14.04 -10.85 9.57
N GLN A 394 -15.04 -10.18 9.03
CA GLN A 394 -15.50 -8.88 9.50
C GLN A 394 -16.82 -9.04 10.25
N LEU A 395 -16.91 -8.37 11.40
CA LEU A 395 -18.17 -8.20 12.11
C LEU A 395 -18.76 -6.85 11.76
N SER A 396 -20.06 -6.82 11.51
CA SER A 396 -20.84 -5.58 11.46
C SER A 396 -21.78 -5.55 12.65
N VAL A 397 -21.73 -4.47 13.42
CA VAL A 397 -22.50 -4.32 14.65
C VAL A 397 -23.33 -3.05 14.63
N VAL A 398 -24.62 -3.17 14.91
CA VAL A 398 -25.48 -2.02 15.19
C VAL A 398 -25.51 -1.82 16.70
N CYS A 399 -24.99 -0.68 17.14
CA CYS A 399 -24.80 -0.38 18.55
C CYS A 399 -26.10 0.05 19.23
N ASN A 400 -26.25 -0.30 20.50
CA ASN A 400 -27.32 0.21 21.34
C ASN A 400 -27.01 1.66 21.79
N PRO A 401 -27.77 2.68 21.33
CA PRO A 401 -27.48 4.08 21.62
C PRO A 401 -27.60 4.42 23.10
N ARG A 402 -28.38 3.67 23.90
CA ARG A 402 -28.49 3.89 25.36
C ARG A 402 -27.21 3.45 26.08
N TYR A 403 -26.58 2.38 25.63
CA TYR A 403 -25.30 1.92 26.19
C TYR A 403 -24.20 2.96 25.95
N PHE A 404 -24.11 3.49 24.73
CA PHE A 404 -23.12 4.53 24.38
C PHE A 404 -23.41 5.86 25.09
N ALA A 405 -24.69 6.21 25.27
CA ALA A 405 -25.07 7.38 26.07
C ALA A 405 -24.65 7.24 27.54
N ARG A 406 -24.85 6.06 28.14
CA ARG A 406 -24.51 5.78 29.55
C ARG A 406 -23.00 5.74 29.80
N THR A 407 -22.25 5.16 28.87
CA THR A 407 -20.78 5.03 28.99
C THR A 407 -20.05 6.32 28.61
N GLY A 408 -20.69 7.21 27.84
CA GLY A 408 -20.04 8.41 27.29
C GLY A 408 -18.97 8.09 26.24
N PHE A 409 -18.86 6.83 25.82
CA PHE A 409 -17.82 6.39 24.90
C PHE A 409 -18.06 6.95 23.49
N THR A 410 -17.03 7.57 22.93
CA THR A 410 -17.02 8.04 21.54
C THR A 410 -16.11 7.14 20.72
N VAL A 411 -16.67 6.58 19.65
CA VAL A 411 -15.96 5.66 18.76
C VAL A 411 -14.85 6.41 18.02
N SER A 412 -13.68 5.79 17.93
CA SER A 412 -12.60 6.24 17.05
C SER A 412 -11.97 5.07 16.32
N LEU A 413 -11.48 5.31 15.09
CA LEU A 413 -10.83 4.28 14.28
C LEU A 413 -9.59 3.72 14.97
N GLY A 414 -9.36 2.42 14.82
CA GLY A 414 -8.26 1.70 15.45
C GLY A 414 -8.50 1.30 16.90
N THR A 415 -9.66 1.63 17.46
CA THR A 415 -10.01 1.22 18.82
C THR A 415 -10.35 -0.27 18.88
N MET A 416 -9.80 -0.98 19.86
CA MET A 416 -10.15 -2.36 20.18
C MET A 416 -11.40 -2.38 21.06
N VAL A 417 -12.38 -3.17 20.66
CA VAL A 417 -13.61 -3.47 21.42
C VAL A 417 -13.72 -4.97 21.62
N SER A 418 -14.34 -5.40 22.72
CA SER A 418 -14.64 -6.81 22.95
C SER A 418 -16.01 -7.13 22.39
N VAL A 419 -16.16 -8.18 21.59
CA VAL A 419 -17.47 -8.69 21.14
C VAL A 419 -17.71 -10.05 21.77
N GLN A 420 -18.89 -10.23 22.36
CA GLN A 420 -19.31 -11.46 23.03
C GLN A 420 -20.69 -11.92 22.56
N ASP A 421 -20.75 -13.13 22.02
CA ASP A 421 -21.97 -13.86 21.71
C ASP A 421 -21.73 -15.38 21.84
N THR A 422 -22.43 -16.02 22.77
CA THR A 422 -22.24 -17.46 23.06
C THR A 422 -22.80 -18.36 21.97
N ARG A 423 -23.86 -17.94 21.25
CA ARG A 423 -24.52 -18.77 20.23
C ARG A 423 -23.75 -18.76 18.91
N LEU A 424 -23.08 -17.65 18.62
CA LEU A 424 -22.15 -17.53 17.49
C LEU A 424 -20.72 -17.95 17.84
N ASN A 425 -20.46 -18.37 19.08
CA ASN A 425 -19.12 -18.71 19.59
C ASN A 425 -18.09 -17.58 19.38
N ILE A 426 -18.51 -16.33 19.61
CA ILE A 426 -17.66 -15.14 19.51
C ILE A 426 -17.33 -14.67 20.93
N ASN A 427 -16.05 -14.67 21.28
CA ASN A 427 -15.55 -14.01 22.49
C ASN A 427 -14.11 -13.54 22.23
N ARG A 428 -13.98 -12.35 21.63
CA ARG A 428 -12.67 -11.82 21.25
C ARG A 428 -12.64 -10.30 21.24
N GLN A 429 -11.43 -9.75 21.40
CA GLN A 429 -11.18 -8.36 21.06
C GLN A 429 -10.99 -8.23 19.55
N ILE A 430 -11.52 -7.15 19.00
CA ILE A 430 -11.50 -6.87 17.57
C ILE A 430 -11.44 -5.36 17.34
N ARG A 431 -10.78 -4.94 16.25
CA ARG A 431 -10.48 -3.54 15.98
C ARG A 431 -11.61 -2.88 15.20
N VAL A 432 -11.96 -1.65 15.55
CA VAL A 432 -12.86 -0.78 14.76
C VAL A 432 -12.10 -0.31 13.52
N ILE A 433 -12.39 -0.93 12.38
CA ILE A 433 -11.83 -0.55 11.07
C ILE A 433 -12.69 0.48 10.34
N GLY A 434 -13.95 0.62 10.74
CA GLY A 434 -14.86 1.64 10.23
C GLY A 434 -16.07 1.85 11.13
N TYR A 435 -16.72 2.99 10.98
CA TYR A 435 -18.00 3.26 11.64
C TYR A 435 -18.86 4.22 10.82
N THR A 436 -20.17 4.13 11.02
CA THR A 436 -21.09 5.22 10.72
C THR A 436 -21.65 5.81 12.01
N ARG A 437 -21.92 7.11 12.01
CA ARG A 437 -22.50 7.83 13.14
C ARG A 437 -23.63 8.71 12.66
N ASN A 438 -24.83 8.50 13.20
CA ASN A 438 -26.00 9.26 12.80
C ASN A 438 -25.94 10.72 13.30
N TRP A 439 -26.33 11.68 12.46
CA TRP A 439 -26.37 13.09 12.84
C TRP A 439 -27.49 13.42 13.83
N GLN A 440 -28.70 12.91 13.57
CA GLN A 440 -29.88 13.15 14.41
C GLN A 440 -29.77 12.43 15.76
N TYR A 441 -29.12 11.25 15.76
CA TYR A 441 -28.92 10.41 16.93
C TYR A 441 -27.42 10.15 17.15
N PRO A 442 -26.65 11.05 17.78
CA PRO A 442 -25.19 10.98 17.87
C PRO A 442 -24.61 9.78 18.64
N THR A 443 -25.45 8.99 19.32
CA THR A 443 -25.07 7.75 20.00
C THR A 443 -25.44 6.50 19.19
N LEU A 444 -26.09 6.66 18.05
CA LEU A 444 -26.38 5.58 17.12
C LEU A 444 -25.18 5.38 16.19
N TYR A 445 -24.50 4.25 16.38
CA TYR A 445 -23.36 3.83 15.59
C TYR A 445 -23.63 2.49 14.92
N THR A 446 -23.10 2.33 13.71
CA THR A 446 -22.82 1.01 13.13
C THR A 446 -21.30 0.88 13.03
N LEU A 447 -20.72 -0.21 13.54
CA LEU A 447 -19.28 -0.44 13.47
C LEU A 447 -18.97 -1.58 12.51
N SER A 448 -17.91 -1.39 11.74
CA SER A 448 -17.22 -2.44 11.01
C SER A 448 -15.97 -2.83 11.80
N LEU A 449 -15.89 -4.10 12.18
CA LEU A 449 -14.85 -4.63 13.05
C LEU A 449 -14.07 -5.74 12.34
N ALA A 450 -12.75 -5.69 12.37
CA ALA A 450 -11.87 -6.74 11.84
C ALA A 450 -10.48 -6.65 12.48
N ASP A 451 -9.64 -7.69 12.33
CA ASP A 451 -8.26 -7.66 12.85
C ASP A 451 -7.36 -6.73 12.01
N SER A 452 -7.62 -6.67 10.70
CA SER A 452 -6.96 -5.78 9.75
C SER A 452 -7.99 -5.15 8.81
N VAL A 453 -7.60 -4.04 8.19
CA VAL A 453 -8.35 -3.52 7.03
C VAL A 453 -8.38 -4.56 5.90
N LYS A 454 -9.37 -4.47 5.01
CA LYS A 454 -9.45 -5.34 3.84
C LYS A 454 -8.18 -5.19 3.01
N ASP A 455 -7.44 -6.28 2.86
CA ASP A 455 -6.24 -6.30 2.04
C ASP A 455 -6.63 -6.18 0.55
N LYS A 456 -6.22 -5.08 -0.09
CA LYS A 456 -6.48 -4.84 -1.52
C LYS A 456 -5.66 -5.79 -2.40
N SER A 457 -4.61 -6.43 -1.88
CA SER A 457 -3.78 -7.37 -2.63
C SER A 457 -4.54 -8.65 -2.99
N LEU A 458 -5.42 -9.13 -2.11
CA LEU A 458 -6.33 -10.26 -2.37
C LEU A 458 -7.31 -10.01 -3.54
N ILE A 459 -7.67 -8.75 -3.79
CA ILE A 459 -8.63 -8.36 -4.84
C ILE A 459 -7.94 -8.29 -6.22
N LYS A 460 -6.67 -7.89 -6.28
CA LYS A 460 -5.92 -7.79 -7.55
C LYS A 460 -5.59 -9.15 -8.16
N LEU A 461 -5.41 -10.19 -7.34
CA LEU A 461 -5.03 -11.54 -7.80
C LEU A 461 -6.14 -12.33 -8.54
N ILE A 462 -7.37 -11.82 -8.58
CA ILE A 462 -8.50 -12.48 -9.28
C ILE A 462 -8.78 -11.79 -10.64
N ASN A 463 -8.26 -10.59 -10.87
CA ASN A 463 -8.53 -9.78 -12.07
C ASN A 463 -7.34 -9.62 -13.02
N THR A 464 -6.28 -10.42 -12.84
CA THR A 464 -5.17 -10.60 -13.79
C THR A 464 -4.95 -12.10 -13.96
#